data_AF-A0A931VGF7-F1
#
_entry.id   AF-A0A931VGF7-F1
#
_cell.length_a   1.000
_cell.length_b   1.000
_cell.length_c   1.000
_cell.angle_alpha   90.00
_cell.angle_beta   90.00
_cell.angle_gamma   90.00
#
_symmetry.space_group_name_H-M   'P 1'
#
loop_
_entity.id
_entity.type
_entity.pdbx_description
1 polymer ?
#
loop_
_entity_poly.entity_id
_entity_poly.type
_entity_poly.pdbx_seq_one_letter_code
_entity_poly.pdbx_strand_id
1 'polypeptide(L)' 'MKTKISEIFSSIQGEGLYLGKRQIFVRFYGCNMRCAYCDTMPSRYEELSIDEVLKRINLSLGNSCTVSLT' A
#
# COMPACT_ATOMS: atom_id res chain seq x y z
N MET A 1 -0.16 -5.66 17.71
CA MET A 1 -0.17 -6.57 16.55
C MET A 1 0.72 -5.96 15.47
N LYS A 2 1.55 -6.76 14.79
CA LYS A 2 2.38 -6.30 13.67
C LYS A 2 1.90 -6.95 12.37
N THR A 3 2.08 -6.26 11.24
CA THR A 3 1.75 -6.77 9.91
C THR A 3 2.92 -6.59 8.96
N LYS A 4 3.00 -7.44 7.93
CA LYS A 4 4.07 -7.39 6.94
C LYS A 4 3.67 -6.44 5.81
N ILE A 5 4.40 -5.34 5.68
CA ILE A 5 4.19 -4.34 4.63
C ILE A 5 5.35 -4.39 3.66
N SER A 6 5.05 -4.51 2.37
CA SER A 6 6.04 -4.47 1.29
C SER A 6 6.49 -3.03 1.02
N GLU A 7 5.53 -2.10 0.88
CA GLU A 7 5.80 -0.71 0.54
C GLU A 7 4.63 0.21 0.91
N ILE A 8 4.95 1.49 1.16
CA ILE A 8 3.98 2.58 1.32
C ILE A 8 4.44 3.72 0.43
N PHE A 9 3.61 4.14 -0.53
CA PHE A 9 4.01 5.16 -1.51
C PHE A 9 2.80 5.97 -1.99
N SER A 10 3.05 7.17 -2.52
CA SER A 10 1.99 8.03 -3.05
C SER A 10 2.00 7.97 -4.58
N SER A 11 0.87 7.56 -5.19
CA SER A 11 0.70 7.50 -6.65
C SER A 11 -0.67 8.06 -7.09
N ILE A 12 -1.00 7.97 -8.38
CA ILE A 12 -2.33 8.23 -8.93
C ILE A 12 -3.00 6.86 -9.15
N GLN A 13 -4.26 6.72 -8.75
CA GLN A 13 -5.01 5.50 -8.98
C GLN A 13 -5.23 5.27 -10.48
N GLY A 14 -4.83 4.09 -10.96
CA GLY A 14 -4.85 3.72 -12.37
C GLY A 14 -6.09 2.95 -12.80
N GLU A 15 -6.97 2.56 -11.87
CA GLU A 15 -8.09 1.67 -12.15
C GLU A 15 -9.35 1.98 -11.32
N GLY A 16 -10.49 1.46 -11.79
CA GLY A 16 -11.77 1.50 -11.08
C GLY A 16 -12.37 2.90 -10.92
N LEU A 17 -13.23 3.06 -9.91
CA LEU A 17 -14.03 4.27 -9.69
C LEU A 17 -13.20 5.52 -9.38
N TYR A 18 -11.99 5.32 -8.87
CA TYR A 18 -11.10 6.41 -8.43
C TYR A 18 -9.96 6.70 -9.40
N LEU A 19 -10.05 6.19 -10.64
CA LEU A 19 -9.10 6.48 -11.72
C LEU A 19 -8.76 7.98 -11.77
N GLY A 20 -7.46 8.29 -11.81
CA GLY A 20 -6.95 9.65 -11.87
C GLY A 20 -6.82 10.39 -10.53
N LYS A 21 -7.26 9.78 -9.41
CA LYS A 21 -7.14 10.42 -8.08
C LYS A 21 -5.80 10.12 -7.42
N ARG A 22 -5.20 11.14 -6.78
CA ARG A 22 -4.00 10.99 -5.94
C ARG A 22 -4.34 10.18 -4.68
N GLN A 23 -3.57 9.12 -4.41
CA GLN A 23 -3.78 8.24 -3.26
C GLN A 23 -2.45 7.77 -2.68
N ILE A 24 -2.47 7.42 -1.38
CA ILE A 24 -1.39 6.66 -0.76
C ILE A 24 -1.74 5.18 -0.85
N PHE A 25 -0.82 4.39 -1.38
CA PHE A 25 -0.92 2.94 -1.48
C PHE A 25 -0.17 2.31 -0.32
N VAL A 26 -0.81 1.36 0.37
CA VAL A 26 -0.18 0.50 1.37
C VAL A 26 -0.23 -0.91 0.83
N ARG A 27 0.94 -1.43 0.40
CA ARG A 27 1.04 -2.78 -0.15
C ARG A 27 1.41 -3.78 0.93
N PHE A 28 0.54 -4.75 1.17
CA PHE A 28 0.82 -5.85 2.09
C PHE A 28 1.78 -6.87 1.47
N TYR A 29 2.54 -7.55 2.31
CA TYR A 29 3.40 -8.64 1.87
C TYR A 29 2.71 -9.99 2.08
N GLY A 30 2.76 -10.81 1.03
CA GLY A 30 2.22 -12.16 1.01
C GLY A 30 0.81 -12.21 0.43
N CYS A 31 0.54 -13.27 -0.32
CA CYS A 31 -0.76 -13.57 -0.88
C CYS A 31 -0.98 -15.08 -0.76
N ASN A 32 -2.19 -15.49 -0.39
CA ASN A 32 -2.56 -16.91 -0.30
C ASN A 32 -2.83 -17.55 -1.68
N MET A 33 -2.85 -16.75 -2.74
CA MET A 33 -3.05 -17.19 -4.11
C MET A 33 -1.72 -17.44 -4.82
N ARG A 34 -1.72 -18.36 -5.79
CA ARG A 34 -0.56 -18.69 -6.65
C ARG A 34 -0.92 -18.45 -8.12
N CYS A 35 -1.28 -17.22 -8.45
CA CYS A 35 -1.77 -16.87 -9.78
C CYS A 35 -0.63 -17.01 -10.82
N ALA A 36 -0.90 -17.69 -11.94
CA ALA A 36 0.06 -17.83 -13.04
C ALA A 36 0.34 -16.50 -13.78
N TYR A 37 -0.53 -15.52 -13.60
CA TYR A 37 -0.50 -14.20 -14.25
C TYR A 37 -0.17 -13.07 -13.27
N CYS A 38 0.43 -13.38 -12.12
CA CYS A 38 0.81 -12.36 -11.14
C CYS A 38 2.00 -11.54 -11.67
N ASP A 39 1.80 -10.24 -11.85
CA ASP A 39 2.82 -9.28 -12.27
C ASP A 39 3.61 -8.70 -11.07
N THR A 40 3.02 -8.76 -9.87
CA THR A 40 3.54 -8.11 -8.67
C THR A 40 3.85 -9.14 -7.61
N MET A 41 5.13 -9.47 -7.46
CA MET A 41 5.59 -10.39 -6.42
C MET A 41 6.65 -9.71 -5.54
N PRO A 42 6.24 -9.15 -4.38
CA PRO A 42 7.15 -8.54 -3.42
C PRO A 42 8.27 -9.49 -2.99
N SER A 43 9.52 -9.02 -3.05
CA SER A 43 10.68 -9.78 -2.59
C SER A 43 11.09 -9.45 -1.15
N ARG A 44 10.59 -8.33 -0.58
CA ARG A 44 10.96 -7.82 0.74
C ARG A 44 9.75 -7.28 1.49
N TYR A 45 9.85 -7.23 2.81
CA TYR A 45 8.86 -6.62 3.69
C TYR A 45 9.49 -6.12 4.98
N GLU A 46 8.74 -5.27 5.68
CA GLU A 46 9.00 -4.84 7.05
C GLU A 46 7.81 -5.21 7.94
N GLU A 47 8.07 -5.59 9.20
CA GLU A 47 7.01 -5.82 10.18
C GLU A 47 6.69 -4.53 10.93
N LEU A 48 5.54 -3.95 10.62
CA LEU A 48 5.10 -2.66 11.16
C LEU A 48 3.89 -2.84 12.06
N SER A 49 3.87 -2.09 13.15
CA SER A 49 2.67 -1.84 13.95
C SER A 49 1.74 -0.84 13.24
N ILE A 50 0.49 -0.81 13.69
CA ILE A 50 -0.51 0.13 13.15
C ILE A 50 -0.04 1.58 13.32
N ASP A 51 0.53 1.92 14.48
CA ASP A 51 1.04 3.27 14.75
C ASP A 51 2.19 3.67 13.81
N GLU A 52 3.09 2.73 13.49
CA GLU A 52 4.18 2.97 12.53
C GLU A 52 3.66 3.19 11.11
N VAL A 53 2.66 2.41 10.69
CA VAL A 53 2.01 2.58 9.37
C VAL A 53 1.34 3.95 9.30
N LEU A 54 0.55 4.32 10.31
CA LEU A 54 -0.12 5.63 10.36
C LEU A 54 0.89 6.78 10.35
N LYS A 55 2.00 6.65 11.07
CA LYS A 55 3.08 7.65 11.06
C LYS A 55 3.69 7.82 9.67
N ARG A 56 3.94 6.73 8.94
CA ARG A 56 4.47 6.78 7.56
C ARG A 56 3.48 7.40 6.57
N ILE A 57 2.19 7.08 6.72
CA ILE A 57 1.13 7.70 5.93
C ILE A 57 1.11 9.21 6.19
N ASN A 58 1.10 9.65 7.46
CA ASN A 58 1.10 11.06 7.85
C ASN A 58 2.33 11.84 7.37
N LEU A 59 3.51 11.22 7.32
CA LEU A 59 4.71 11.86 6.75
C LEU A 59 4.63 12.04 5.23
N SER A 60 3.87 11.18 4.55
CA SER A 60 3.69 11.22 3.10
C SER A 60 2.52 12.13 2.67
N LEU A 61 1.81 12.72 3.64
CA LEU A 61 0.59 13.48 3.41
C LEU A 61 0.84 14.97 3.16
N GLY A 62 0.29 15.48 2.05
CA GLY A 62 -0.08 16.89 1.89
C GLY A 62 -1.60 17.01 1.77
N ASN A 63 -2.24 17.79 2.65
CA ASN A 63 -3.62 18.31 2.75
C ASN A 63 -4.86 17.50 2.29
N SER A 64 -4.76 16.34 1.62
CA SER A 64 -5.88 15.47 1.26
C SER A 64 -5.34 14.13 0.81
N CYS A 65 -5.64 13.02 1.49
CA CYS A 65 -5.47 11.71 0.85
C CYS A 65 -6.53 10.70 1.25
N THR A 66 -6.99 10.02 0.22
CA THR A 66 -7.54 8.68 0.30
C THR A 66 -6.39 7.68 0.36
N VAL A 67 -6.54 6.64 1.18
CA VAL A 67 -5.59 5.52 1.27
C VAL A 67 -6.19 4.32 0.55
N SER A 68 -5.39 3.66 -0.26
CA SER A 68 -5.72 2.40 -0.95
C SER A 68 -4.86 1.28 -0.39
N LEU A 69 -5.51 0.19 0.00
CA LEU A 69 -4.86 -1.01 0.50
C LEU A 69 -4.75 -2.01 -0.66
N THR A 70 -3.55 -2.54 -0.88
CA THR A 70 -3.26 -3.44 -2.02
C THR A 70 -2.43 -4.64 -1.60
#